data_AF-A0A149VHJ3-F1
#
_entry.id   AF-A0A149VHJ3-F1
#
_cell.length_a   1.000
_cell.length_b   1.000
_cell.length_c   1.000
_cell.angle_alpha   90.00
_cell.angle_beta   90.00
_cell.angle_gamma   90.00
#
_symmetry.space_group_name_H-M   'P 1'
#
loop_
_entity.id
_entity.type
_entity.pdbx_description
1 polymer ?
#
loop_
_entity_poly.entity_id
_entity_poly.type
_entity_poly.pdbx_seq_one_letter_code
_entity_poly.pdbx_strand_id
1 'polypeptide(L)'
;MKLYQPGDKSRAVCPHCAKLVTTTFNYRDVPFDDGSGTVRDILTAVCDECAQVVAVPAQSTPAIRNARDVADISLEVSIPAPEVEILDAAAYRIDPRATTRFRKSLFAYYL
;
A
#
# COMPACT_ATOMS: atom_id res chain seq x y z
N MET A 1 -5.23 2.31 -25.10
CA MET A 1 -4.84 2.70 -23.72
C MET A 1 -4.11 4.03 -23.81
N LYS A 2 -4.52 5.07 -23.07
CA LYS A 2 -3.88 6.40 -23.14
C LYS A 2 -2.76 6.45 -22.09
N LEU A 3 -1.54 6.72 -22.52
CA LEU A 3 -0.38 6.88 -21.64
C LEU A 3 -0.31 8.35 -21.22
N TYR A 4 -0.17 8.61 -19.93
CA TYR A 4 -0.02 9.97 -19.39
C TYR A 4 1.44 10.27 -19.06
N GLN A 5 1.84 11.52 -19.23
CA GLN A 5 3.15 12.04 -18.86
C GLN A 5 3.04 13.07 -17.73
N PRO A 6 4.12 13.31 -16.96
CA PRO A 6 4.18 14.40 -16.00
C PRO A 6 3.88 15.74 -16.69
N GLY A 7 3.02 16.55 -16.09
CA GLY A 7 2.56 17.81 -16.65
C GLY A 7 1.30 17.72 -17.53
N ASP A 8 0.85 16.51 -17.89
CA ASP A 8 -0.43 16.35 -18.57
C ASP A 8 -1.58 16.83 -17.69
N LYS A 9 -2.54 17.50 -18.32
CA LYS A 9 -3.77 17.97 -17.66
C LYS A 9 -4.92 17.02 -17.93
N SER A 10 -5.66 16.72 -16.88
CA SER A 10 -6.91 15.97 -16.92
C SER A 10 -7.99 16.72 -16.14
N ARG A 11 -9.23 16.26 -16.25
CA ARG A 11 -10.33 16.75 -15.41
C ARG A 11 -10.84 15.58 -14.60
N ALA A 12 -10.94 15.75 -13.30
CA ALA A 12 -11.44 14.73 -12.38
C ALA A 12 -12.26 15.38 -11.27
N VAL A 13 -13.13 14.59 -10.63
CA VAL A 13 -13.87 15.04 -9.46
C VAL A 13 -12.97 14.85 -8.24
N CYS A 14 -12.64 15.93 -7.55
CA CYS A 14 -11.84 15.85 -6.33
C CYS A 14 -12.73 15.45 -5.15
N PRO A 15 -12.40 14.39 -4.39
CA PRO A 15 -13.17 13.99 -3.22
C PRO A 15 -13.12 15.03 -2.09
N HIS A 16 -12.04 15.85 -2.01
CA HIS A 16 -11.93 16.91 -1.01
C HIS A 16 -12.70 18.18 -1.39
N CYS A 17 -12.70 18.57 -2.66
CA CYS A 17 -13.37 19.79 -3.11
C CYS A 17 -14.83 19.54 -3.56
N ALA A 18 -15.25 18.28 -3.69
CA ALA A 18 -16.56 17.83 -4.15
C ALA A 18 -17.01 18.45 -5.49
N LYS A 19 -16.06 18.87 -6.34
CA LYS A 19 -16.31 19.51 -7.63
C LYS A 19 -15.36 19.00 -8.70
N LEU A 20 -15.75 19.23 -9.95
CA LEU A 20 -14.94 18.89 -11.11
C LEU A 20 -13.80 19.91 -11.23
N VAL A 21 -12.58 19.43 -11.00
CA VAL A 21 -11.36 20.25 -10.99
C VAL A 21 -10.43 19.83 -12.12
N THR A 22 -9.55 20.76 -12.51
CA THR A 22 -8.40 20.40 -13.35
C THR A 22 -7.35 19.72 -12.48
N THR A 23 -6.83 18.61 -12.97
CA THR A 23 -5.80 17.82 -12.31
C THR A 23 -4.56 17.75 -13.19
N THR A 24 -3.39 17.96 -12.59
CA THR A 24 -2.10 17.84 -13.26
C THR A 24 -1.44 16.54 -12.83
N PHE A 25 -0.94 15.75 -13.79
CA PHE A 25 -0.19 14.54 -13.49
C PHE A 25 1.21 14.90 -12.97
N ASN A 26 1.57 14.38 -11.80
CA ASN A 26 2.90 14.57 -11.22
C ASN A 26 3.32 13.34 -10.41
N TYR A 27 4.63 13.14 -10.26
CA TYR A 27 5.17 12.10 -9.41
C TYR A 27 5.05 12.52 -7.94
N ARG A 28 4.47 11.63 -7.13
CA ARG A 28 4.35 11.82 -5.68
C ARG A 28 4.43 10.50 -4.95
N ASP A 29 4.81 10.63 -3.68
CA ASP A 29 4.73 9.56 -2.71
C ASP A 29 3.30 9.50 -2.16
N VAL A 30 2.67 8.32 -2.23
CA VAL A 30 1.30 8.11 -1.75
C VAL A 30 1.31 7.09 -0.62
N PRO A 31 0.85 7.46 0.59
CA PRO A 31 0.69 6.49 1.67
C PRO A 31 -0.46 5.53 1.37
N PHE A 32 -0.31 4.27 1.79
CA PHE A 32 -1.44 3.35 1.82
C PHE A 32 -2.43 3.77 2.91
N ASP A 33 -3.73 3.61 2.63
CA ASP A 33 -4.80 3.93 3.58
C ASP A 33 -4.70 3.07 4.85
N ASP A 34 -4.18 1.85 4.73
CA ASP A 34 -3.96 0.92 5.84
C ASP A 34 -2.72 1.27 6.71
N GLY A 35 -1.98 2.34 6.38
CA GLY A 35 -0.74 2.72 7.08
C GLY A 35 0.42 1.72 6.93
N SER A 36 0.26 0.69 6.11
CA SER A 36 1.22 -0.41 5.94
C SER A 36 2.50 -0.04 5.19
N GLY A 37 2.53 1.15 4.55
CA GLY A 37 3.68 1.68 3.84
C GLY A 37 3.35 2.92 3.00
N THR A 38 4.34 3.38 2.23
CA THR A 38 4.21 4.49 1.27
C THR A 38 4.77 4.05 -0.06
N VAL A 39 3.99 4.18 -1.13
CA VAL A 39 4.45 3.94 -2.50
C VAL A 39 5.18 5.19 -2.94
N ARG A 40 6.47 5.07 -3.24
CA ARG A 40 7.30 6.20 -3.65
C ARG A 40 7.27 6.37 -5.16
N ASP A 41 7.39 7.62 -5.60
CA ASP A 41 7.64 8.00 -7.00
C ASP A 41 6.63 7.41 -7.99
N ILE A 42 5.32 7.54 -7.69
CA ILE A 42 4.25 7.12 -8.62
C ILE A 42 3.59 8.31 -9.29
N LEU A 43 3.23 8.13 -10.56
CA LEU A 43 2.48 9.13 -11.31
C LEU A 43 1.08 9.24 -10.70
N THR A 44 0.68 10.45 -10.33
CA THR A 44 -0.62 10.71 -9.70
C THR A 44 -1.25 11.96 -10.30
N ALA A 45 -2.58 11.96 -10.41
CA ALA A 45 -3.34 13.15 -10.77
C ALA A 45 -3.54 13.99 -9.51
N VAL A 46 -2.94 15.18 -9.46
CA VAL A 46 -3.02 16.11 -8.33
C VAL A 46 -4.02 17.22 -8.66
N CYS A 47 -4.90 17.57 -7.73
CA CYS A 47 -5.79 18.71 -7.89
C CYS A 47 -5.02 20.03 -7.86
N ASP A 48 -5.25 20.90 -8.86
CA ASP A 48 -4.59 22.20 -8.93
C ASP A 48 -5.05 23.17 -7.81
N GLU A 49 -6.18 22.89 -7.13
CA GLU A 49 -6.71 23.77 -6.08
C GLU A 49 -6.31 23.37 -4.66
N CYS A 50 -6.47 22.10 -4.29
CA CYS A 50 -6.16 21.60 -2.94
C CYS A 50 -4.81 20.90 -2.85
N ALA A 51 -4.15 20.68 -3.98
CA ALA A 51 -2.90 19.92 -4.07
C ALA A 51 -2.98 18.50 -3.50
N GLN A 52 -4.17 17.91 -3.29
CA GLN A 52 -4.31 16.49 -2.95
C GLN A 52 -4.28 15.60 -4.20
N VAL A 53 -3.87 14.35 -3.99
CA VAL A 53 -3.95 13.28 -5.00
C VAL A 53 -5.42 12.90 -5.18
N VAL A 54 -5.91 13.00 -6.41
CA VAL A 54 -7.31 12.71 -6.78
C VAL A 54 -7.44 11.34 -7.42
N ALA A 55 -6.46 10.94 -8.25
CA ALA A 55 -6.51 9.67 -8.94
C ALA A 55 -5.09 9.15 -9.24
N VAL A 56 -4.97 7.83 -9.42
CA VAL A 56 -3.75 7.18 -9.90
C VAL A 56 -4.06 6.49 -11.23
N PRO A 57 -3.30 6.77 -12.31
CA PRO A 57 -3.51 6.13 -13.59
C PRO A 57 -3.13 4.64 -13.54
N ALA A 58 -3.76 3.83 -14.40
CA ALA A 58 -3.52 2.39 -14.47
C ALA A 58 -2.04 2.02 -14.72
N GLN A 59 -1.25 2.92 -15.31
CA GLN A 59 0.20 2.75 -15.53
C GLN A 59 1.00 2.59 -14.24
N SER A 60 0.53 3.14 -13.12
CA SER A 60 1.22 3.10 -11.83
C SER A 60 0.77 1.93 -10.95
N THR A 61 -0.22 1.14 -11.38
CA THR A 61 -0.68 -0.08 -10.68
C THR A 61 0.46 -1.08 -10.40
N PRO A 62 1.41 -1.34 -11.33
CA PRO A 62 2.53 -2.24 -11.06
C PRO A 62 3.44 -1.73 -9.93
N ALA A 63 3.72 -0.42 -9.87
CA ALA A 63 4.52 0.17 -8.82
C ALA A 63 3.84 0.07 -7.44
N ILE A 64 2.52 0.27 -7.40
CA ILE A 64 1.71 0.06 -6.19
C ILE A 64 1.79 -1.41 -5.74
N ARG A 65 1.65 -2.36 -6.66
CA ARG A 65 1.75 -3.79 -6.35
C ARG A 65 3.13 -4.14 -5.80
N ASN A 66 4.21 -3.70 -6.44
CA ASN A 66 5.57 -3.96 -5.98
C ASN A 66 5.80 -3.42 -4.56
N ALA A 67 5.29 -2.23 -4.24
CA ALA A 67 5.39 -1.67 -2.89
C ALA A 67 4.59 -2.48 -1.85
N ARG A 68 3.49 -3.14 -2.24
CA ARG A 68 2.76 -4.07 -1.36
C ARG A 68 3.50 -5.41 -1.20
N ASP A 69 4.02 -5.97 -2.29
CA ASP A 69 4.73 -7.26 -2.28
C ASP A 69 6.03 -7.16 -1.45
N VAL A 70 6.74 -6.02 -1.50
CA VAL A 70 7.90 -5.77 -0.61
C VAL A 70 7.51 -5.69 0.87
N ALA A 71 6.29 -5.26 1.19
CA ALA A 71 5.81 -5.24 2.56
C ALA A 71 5.40 -6.64 3.08
N ASP A 72 5.05 -7.56 2.19
CA ASP A 72 4.71 -8.95 2.52
C ASP A 72 5.91 -9.88 2.27
N ILE A 73 6.88 -9.82 3.18
CA ILE A 73 8.05 -10.70 3.13
C ILE A 73 7.56 -12.15 3.25
N SER A 74 7.81 -12.96 2.22
CA SER A 74 7.61 -14.41 2.27
C SER A 74 8.63 -15.02 3.22
N LEU A 75 8.14 -15.63 4.31
CA LEU A 75 8.95 -16.37 5.27
C LEU A 75 8.79 -17.86 4.99
N GLU A 76 9.80 -18.50 4.41
CA GLU A 76 9.85 -19.95 4.20
C GLU A 76 10.75 -20.58 5.26
N VAL A 77 10.16 -21.22 6.27
CA VAL A 77 10.90 -21.88 7.35
C VAL A 77 10.25 -23.23 7.64
N SER A 78 11.09 -24.25 7.85
CA SER A 78 10.64 -25.57 8.28
C SER A 78 10.70 -25.64 9.81
N ILE A 79 9.54 -25.74 10.44
CA ILE A 79 9.39 -25.77 11.89
C ILE A 79 8.60 -27.03 12.27
N PRO A 80 9.04 -27.82 13.25
CA PRO A 80 8.22 -28.88 13.82
C PRO A 80 6.84 -28.38 14.28
N ALA A 81 5.81 -29.22 14.07
CA ALA A 81 4.42 -28.88 14.38
C ALA A 81 4.19 -28.37 15.82
N PRO A 82 4.82 -28.94 16.87
CA PRO A 82 4.59 -28.48 18.24
C PRO A 82 5.00 -27.02 18.48
N GLU A 83 6.09 -26.54 17.88
CA GLU A 83 6.51 -25.14 18.08
C GLU A 83 5.58 -24.17 17.32
N VAL A 84 5.07 -24.58 16.15
CA VAL A 84 4.07 -23.80 15.41
C VAL A 84 2.82 -23.61 16.25
N GLU A 85 2.31 -24.67 16.87
CA GLU A 85 1.12 -24.63 17.72
C GLU A 85 1.29 -23.70 18.93
N ILE A 86 2.46 -23.74 19.59
CA ILE A 86 2.76 -22.88 20.74
C ILE A 86 2.80 -21.41 20.32
N LEU A 87 3.46 -21.09 19.21
CA LEU A 87 3.59 -19.72 18.70
C LEU A 87 2.25 -19.18 18.19
N ASP A 88 1.43 -19.99 17.53
CA ASP A 88 0.08 -19.60 17.11
C ASP A 88 -0.83 -19.36 18.34
N ALA A 89 -0.74 -20.21 19.37
CA ALA A 89 -1.47 -20.01 20.63
C ALA A 89 -1.02 -18.72 21.35
N ALA A 90 0.27 -18.42 21.36
CA ALA A 90 0.81 -17.19 21.92
C ALA A 90 0.32 -15.95 21.14
N ALA A 91 0.38 -16.00 19.79
CA ALA A 91 -0.11 -14.92 18.93
C ALA A 91 -1.60 -14.64 19.15
N TYR A 92 -2.43 -15.69 19.23
CA TYR A 92 -3.85 -15.57 19.51
C TYR A 92 -4.14 -14.95 20.89
N ARG A 93 -3.31 -15.27 21.89
CA ARG A 93 -3.46 -14.72 23.25
C ARG A 93 -3.08 -13.25 23.36
N ILE A 94 -2.13 -12.78 22.53
CA ILE A 94 -1.72 -11.37 22.48
C ILE A 94 -2.78 -10.54 21.76
N ASP A 95 -3.19 -10.95 20.57
CA ASP A 95 -4.24 -10.28 19.81
C ASP A 95 -5.03 -11.29 18.95
N PRO A 96 -6.30 -11.57 19.29
CA PRO A 96 -7.16 -12.45 18.49
C PRO A 96 -7.43 -11.94 17.07
N ARG A 97 -7.19 -10.65 16.80
CA ARG A 97 -7.32 -10.01 15.48
C ARG A 97 -5.98 -9.84 14.77
N ALA A 98 -4.90 -10.40 15.31
CA ALA A 98 -3.59 -10.31 14.70
C ALA A 98 -3.61 -10.82 13.25
N THR A 99 -3.11 -9.97 12.34
CA THR A 99 -2.98 -10.30 10.93
C THR A 99 -1.88 -11.34 10.71
N THR A 100 -1.91 -12.04 9.57
CA THR A 100 -0.90 -13.03 9.16
C THR A 100 0.52 -12.48 9.21
N ARG A 101 0.68 -11.17 9.00
CA ARG A 101 1.96 -10.44 9.13
C ARG A 101 2.53 -10.51 10.54
N PHE A 102 1.71 -10.30 11.57
CA PHE A 102 2.16 -10.37 12.96
C PHE A 102 2.64 -11.77 13.33
N ARG A 103 1.92 -12.81 12.87
CA ARG A 103 2.35 -14.21 13.05
C ARG A 103 3.71 -14.47 12.40
N LYS A 104 3.90 -14.06 11.14
CA LYS A 104 5.19 -14.17 10.44
C LYS A 104 6.33 -13.47 11.21
N SER A 105 6.09 -12.26 11.71
CA SER A 105 7.08 -11.53 12.52
C SER A 105 7.41 -12.26 13.82
N LEU A 106 6.42 -12.89 14.46
CA LEU A 106 6.62 -13.65 15.69
C LEU A 106 7.42 -14.93 15.42
N PHE A 107 7.13 -15.65 14.33
CA PHE A 107 7.94 -16.77 13.86
C PHE A 107 9.39 -16.35 13.57
N ALA A 108 9.60 -15.23 12.88
CA ALA A 108 10.93 -14.74 12.54
C ALA A 108 11.75 -14.20 13.74
N TYR A 109 11.10 -13.86 14.86
CA TYR A 109 11.79 -13.37 16.06
C TYR A 109 12.28 -14.50 16.98
N TYR A 110 11.51 -15.59 17.06
CA TYR A 110 11.79 -16.71 17.97
C TYR A 110 12.65 -17.83 17.35
N LEU A 111 12.90 -17.78 16.04
CA LEU A 111 13.81 -18.66 15.28
C LEU A 111 15.10 -17.91 14.94
#